data_AF-A0A655ILF3-F1
#
_entry.id   AF-A0A655ILF3-F1
#
_cell.length_a   1.000
_cell.length_b   1.000
_cell.length_c   1.000
_cell.angle_alpha   90.00
_cell.angle_beta   90.00
_cell.angle_gamma   90.00
#
_symmetry.space_group_name_H-M   'P 1'
#
loop_
_entity.id
_entity.type
_entity.pdbx_description
1 polymer ?
#
loop_
_entity_poly.entity_id
_entity_poly.type
_entity_poly.pdbx_seq_one_letter_code
_entity_poly.pdbx_strand_id
1 'polypeptide(L)'
;MTLSANAKTGTSMAANRPEYPHKANYTFSSRCASDVCIATVVDAPPPKNEFIPRPIEYTWNGTQWVREISWQWDCLLPDGTIEYAPAKSITAYTPGQYGILTGVFHTDIASGTCKGNVDMPVSAKPIVG
;
A
#
# COMPACT_ATOMS: atom_id res chain seq x y z
N MET A 1 -2.71 6.81 8.40
CA MET A 1 -3.04 5.74 7.44
C MET A 1 -2.92 4.40 8.13
N THR A 2 -3.72 3.43 7.71
CA THR A 2 -3.76 2.06 8.25
C THR A 2 -3.74 1.07 7.08
N LEU A 3 -2.79 0.14 7.11
CA LEU A 3 -2.77 -1.07 6.29
C LEU A 3 -3.26 -2.22 7.17
N SER A 4 -4.43 -2.78 6.85
CA SER A 4 -5.09 -3.80 7.68
C SER A 4 -4.57 -5.19 7.35
N ALA A 5 -3.27 -5.42 7.59
CA ALA A 5 -2.61 -6.69 7.31
C ALA A 5 -3.20 -7.88 8.08
N ASN A 6 -3.91 -7.62 9.18
CA ASN A 6 -4.67 -8.60 9.94
C ASN A 6 -5.94 -9.09 9.23
N ALA A 7 -6.37 -8.41 8.17
CA ALA A 7 -7.55 -8.73 7.38
C ALA A 7 -7.19 -9.01 5.92
N LYS A 8 -5.95 -9.44 5.68
CA LYS A 8 -5.45 -9.71 4.34
C LYS A 8 -6.02 -11.02 3.79
N THR A 9 -6.23 -11.05 2.49
CA THR A 9 -6.78 -12.19 1.73
C THR A 9 -5.96 -12.43 0.48
N GLY A 10 -6.10 -13.59 -0.16
CA GLY A 10 -5.43 -13.86 -1.44
C GLY A 10 -4.92 -15.30 -1.55
N THR A 11 -4.26 -15.58 -2.67
CA THR A 11 -3.73 -16.91 -3.01
C THR A 11 -2.32 -17.16 -2.51
N SER A 12 -1.56 -16.10 -2.22
CA SER A 12 -0.21 -16.21 -1.66
C SER A 12 -0.25 -16.78 -0.24
N MET A 13 0.75 -17.57 0.15
CA MET A 13 0.91 -17.97 1.55
C MET A 13 1.05 -16.75 2.49
N ALA A 14 1.56 -15.62 2.00
CA ALA A 14 1.67 -14.38 2.76
C ALA A 14 0.30 -13.87 3.22
N ALA A 15 -0.77 -14.12 2.45
CA ALA A 15 -2.13 -13.74 2.80
C ALA A 15 -2.68 -14.53 4.01
N ASN A 16 -2.20 -15.74 4.25
CA ASN A 16 -2.69 -16.60 5.33
C ASN A 16 -1.89 -16.42 6.64
N ARG A 17 -0.87 -15.56 6.65
CA ARG A 17 -0.03 -15.32 7.82
C ARG A 17 -0.68 -14.30 8.76
N PRO A 18 -0.87 -14.61 10.06
CA PRO A 18 -1.30 -13.61 11.03
C PRO A 18 -0.31 -12.44 11.08
N GLU A 19 -0.84 -11.22 11.06
CA GLU A 19 -0.06 -9.99 11.11
C GLU A 19 -0.87 -8.89 11.79
N TYR A 20 -0.21 -7.97 12.48
CA TYR A 20 -0.88 -6.81 13.06
C TYR A 20 -1.14 -5.72 12.01
N PRO A 21 -2.20 -4.91 12.15
CA PRO A 21 -2.39 -3.77 11.27
C PRO A 21 -1.25 -2.76 11.44
N HIS A 22 -0.72 -2.26 10.33
CA HIS A 22 0.31 -1.22 10.36
C HIS A 22 -0.34 0.15 10.32
N LYS A 23 0.06 1.01 11.25
CA LYS A 23 -0.43 2.38 11.34
C LYS A 23 0.73 3.35 11.30
N ALA A 24 0.60 4.38 10.48
CA ALA A 24 1.60 5.42 10.34
C ALA A 24 0.94 6.74 9.95
N ASN A 25 1.55 7.84 10.37
CA ASN A 25 1.15 9.19 9.99
C ASN A 25 1.93 9.59 8.74
N TYR A 26 1.27 10.31 7.83
CA TYR A 26 1.85 10.75 6.58
C TYR A 26 1.37 12.18 6.33
N THR A 27 2.25 13.01 5.80
CA THR A 27 1.90 14.35 5.30
C THR A 27 1.89 14.32 3.79
N PHE A 28 0.79 14.81 3.21
CA PHE A 28 0.60 14.88 1.77
C PHE A 28 0.58 16.32 1.31
N SER A 29 1.16 16.55 0.13
CA SER A 29 0.98 17.77 -0.65
C SER A 29 0.37 17.40 -1.99
N SER A 30 -0.76 18.01 -2.34
CA SER A 30 -1.47 17.73 -3.59
C SER A 30 -1.34 18.88 -4.56
N ARG A 31 -1.17 18.57 -5.85
CA ARG A 31 -1.18 19.54 -6.95
C ARG A 31 -2.05 19.04 -8.07
N CYS A 32 -2.90 19.91 -8.60
CA CYS A 32 -3.72 19.64 -9.78
C CYS A 32 -3.29 20.55 -10.92
N ALA A 33 -3.00 19.98 -12.09
CA ALA A 33 -2.69 20.70 -13.31
C ALA A 33 -3.26 19.94 -14.52
N SER A 34 -3.90 20.66 -15.44
CA SER A 34 -4.43 20.09 -16.69
C SER A 34 -5.23 18.79 -16.48
N ASP A 35 -6.24 18.84 -15.60
CA ASP A 35 -7.13 17.73 -15.22
C ASP A 35 -6.49 16.51 -14.54
N VAL A 36 -5.19 16.57 -14.25
CA VAL A 36 -4.48 15.55 -13.47
C VAL A 36 -4.19 16.10 -12.08
N CYS A 37 -4.65 15.40 -11.05
CA CYS A 37 -4.28 15.67 -9.67
C CYS A 37 -3.31 14.60 -9.17
N ILE A 38 -2.22 15.03 -8.55
CA ILE A 38 -1.20 14.17 -7.94
C ILE A 38 -1.10 14.54 -6.46
N ALA A 39 -1.17 13.54 -5.58
CA ALA A 39 -0.91 13.67 -4.16
C ALA A 39 0.46 13.02 -3.85
N THR A 40 1.42 13.83 -3.43
CA THR A 40 2.77 13.41 -3.10
C THR A 40 2.96 13.37 -1.59
N VAL A 41 3.49 12.26 -1.07
CA VAL A 41 3.90 12.17 0.33
C VAL A 41 5.18 12.98 0.54
N VAL A 42 5.13 13.98 1.41
CA VAL A 42 6.25 14.87 1.75
C VAL A 42 6.89 14.55 3.10
N ASP A 43 6.15 13.85 3.98
CA ASP A 43 6.68 13.34 5.24
C ASP A 43 6.05 11.97 5.55
N ALA A 44 6.90 11.03 5.97
CA ALA A 44 6.54 9.66 6.26
C ALA A 44 7.60 8.99 7.15
N PRO A 45 7.21 7.98 7.94
CA PRO A 45 8.17 7.10 8.60
C PRO A 45 9.12 6.45 7.58
N PRO A 46 10.32 6.04 8.02
CA PRO A 46 11.22 5.24 7.21
C PRO A 46 10.50 4.00 6.64
N PRO A 47 10.71 3.67 5.36
CA PRO A 47 10.09 2.49 4.78
C PRO A 47 10.65 1.23 5.47
N LYS A 48 9.78 0.25 5.73
CA LYS A 48 10.22 -1.06 6.23
C LYS A 48 10.96 -1.88 5.18
N ASN A 49 10.63 -1.66 3.90
CA ASN A 49 11.20 -2.34 2.76
C ASN A 49 11.87 -1.30 1.86
N GLU A 50 13.19 -1.42 1.66
CA GLU A 50 14.01 -0.49 0.90
C GLU A 50 13.67 -0.45 -0.60
N PHE A 51 13.00 -1.48 -1.11
CA PHE A 51 12.59 -1.57 -2.51
C PHE A 51 11.30 -0.81 -2.81
N ILE A 52 10.66 -0.17 -1.81
CA ILE A 52 9.49 0.68 -2.04
C ILE A 52 9.91 1.94 -2.80
N PRO A 53 9.40 2.18 -4.02
CA PRO A 53 9.81 3.34 -4.83
C PRO A 53 9.45 4.67 -4.17
N ARG A 54 10.36 5.65 -4.31
CA ARG A 54 10.18 7.04 -3.87
C ARG A 54 10.29 7.98 -5.09
N PRO A 55 9.55 9.10 -5.13
CA PRO A 55 8.55 9.54 -4.15
C PRO A 55 7.30 8.63 -4.09
N ILE A 56 6.53 8.72 -3.00
CA ILE A 56 5.24 8.03 -2.90
C ILE A 56 4.19 9.00 -3.47
N GLU A 57 3.68 8.68 -4.65
CA GLU A 57 2.72 9.51 -5.38
C GLU A 57 1.44 8.74 -5.69
N TYR A 58 0.31 9.40 -5.55
CA TYR A 58 -1.00 8.90 -5.94
C TYR A 58 -1.59 9.83 -7.00
N THR A 59 -2.04 9.25 -8.10
CA THR A 59 -2.71 9.97 -9.18
C THR A 59 -4.23 9.82 -9.02
N TRP A 60 -4.95 10.92 -9.16
CA TRP A 60 -6.40 10.91 -9.19
C TRP A 60 -6.90 10.38 -10.54
N ASN A 61 -7.75 9.36 -10.51
CA ASN A 61 -8.35 8.78 -11.73
C ASN A 61 -9.79 9.26 -12.01
N GLY A 62 -10.28 10.24 -11.25
CA GLY A 62 -11.67 10.73 -11.32
C GLY A 62 -12.54 10.28 -10.15
N THR A 63 -12.22 9.16 -9.49
CA THR A 63 -12.99 8.63 -8.35
C THR A 63 -12.11 8.12 -7.20
N GLN A 64 -10.85 7.79 -7.46
CA GLN A 64 -9.91 7.22 -6.50
C GLN A 64 -8.50 7.81 -6.68
N TRP A 65 -7.76 7.86 -5.57
CA TRP A 65 -6.33 8.08 -5.56
C TRP A 65 -5.62 6.74 -5.75
N VAL A 66 -4.90 6.60 -6.87
CA VAL A 66 -4.29 5.33 -7.28
C VAL A 66 -2.78 5.47 -7.33
N ARG A 67 -2.08 4.46 -6.82
CA ARG A 67 -0.63 4.30 -6.95
C ARG A 67 -0.30 2.91 -7.41
N GLU A 68 0.48 2.82 -8.49
CA GLU A 68 1.02 1.57 -9.01
C GLU A 68 2.53 1.54 -8.85
N ILE A 69 3.08 0.41 -8.42
CA ILE A 69 4.52 0.22 -8.28
C ILE A 69 4.96 -1.18 -8.69
N SER A 70 6.21 -1.28 -9.14
CA SER A 70 6.98 -2.52 -9.15
C SER A 70 8.04 -2.46 -8.05
N TRP A 71 8.20 -3.53 -7.29
CA TRP A 71 9.10 -3.61 -6.13
C TRP A 71 9.45 -5.07 -5.81
N GLN A 72 10.22 -5.29 -4.74
CA GLN A 72 10.52 -6.62 -4.23
C GLN A 72 9.70 -6.88 -2.95
N TRP A 73 8.78 -7.83 -3.02
CA TRP A 73 8.02 -8.29 -1.85
C TRP A 73 8.93 -9.03 -0.89
N ASP A 74 8.94 -8.64 0.38
CA ASP A 74 9.61 -9.31 1.48
C ASP A 74 8.74 -10.48 2.02
N CYS A 75 8.93 -11.67 1.45
CA CYS A 75 8.25 -12.87 1.85
C CYS A 75 8.90 -13.45 3.13
N LEU A 76 8.25 -13.26 4.29
CA LEU A 76 8.68 -13.89 5.53
C LEU A 76 8.33 -15.39 5.56
N LEU A 77 9.36 -16.24 5.53
CA LEU A 77 9.25 -17.69 5.55
C LEU A 77 9.03 -18.23 6.97
N PRO A 78 8.51 -19.48 7.13
CA PRO A 78 8.26 -20.07 8.45
C PRO A 78 9.49 -20.18 9.35
N ASP A 79 10.69 -20.26 8.77
CA ASP A 79 11.97 -20.33 9.48
C ASP A 79 12.51 -18.95 9.91
N GLY A 80 11.78 -17.88 9.59
CA GLY A 80 12.15 -16.50 9.90
C GLY A 80 13.02 -15.81 8.85
N THR A 81 13.39 -16.51 7.77
CA THR A 81 14.14 -15.89 6.66
C THR A 81 13.23 -15.04 5.78
N ILE A 82 13.82 -14.03 5.11
CA ILE A 82 13.10 -13.17 4.16
C ILE A 82 13.57 -13.54 2.75
N GLU A 83 12.63 -13.99 1.93
CA GLU A 83 12.83 -14.16 0.49
C GLU A 83 12.29 -12.93 -0.24
N TYR A 84 13.09 -12.31 -1.10
CA TYR A 84 12.64 -11.20 -1.94
C TYR A 84 12.14 -11.72 -3.29
N ALA A 85 10.92 -11.33 -3.67
CA ALA A 85 10.32 -11.72 -4.94
C ALA A 85 9.80 -10.50 -5.71
N PRO A 86 9.99 -10.42 -7.04
CA PRO A 86 9.41 -9.36 -7.85
C PRO A 86 7.90 -9.30 -7.71
N ALA A 87 7.38 -8.11 -7.46
CA ALA A 87 5.96 -7.87 -7.24
C ALA A 87 5.48 -6.59 -7.92
N LYS A 88 4.19 -6.56 -8.25
CA LYS A 88 3.47 -5.36 -8.68
C LYS A 88 2.36 -5.08 -7.68
N SER A 89 2.23 -3.83 -7.25
CA SER A 89 1.15 -3.44 -6.34
C SER A 89 0.38 -2.26 -6.87
N ILE A 90 -0.92 -2.30 -6.62
CA ILE A 90 -1.85 -1.20 -6.84
C ILE A 90 -2.48 -0.85 -5.50
N THR A 91 -2.31 0.39 -5.08
CA THR A 91 -3.04 0.95 -3.94
C THR A 91 -4.11 1.89 -4.46
N ALA A 92 -5.36 1.68 -4.09
CA ALA A 92 -6.46 2.58 -4.41
C ALA A 92 -7.13 3.06 -3.13
N TYR A 93 -7.33 4.38 -3.03
CA TYR A 93 -8.08 5.03 -1.96
C TYR A 93 -9.28 5.78 -2.55
N THR A 94 -10.47 5.39 -2.14
CA THR A 94 -11.73 6.09 -2.43
C THR A 94 -12.01 7.12 -1.32
N PRO A 95 -12.24 8.39 -1.66
CA PRO A 95 -12.71 9.38 -0.71
C PRO A 95 -14.13 9.07 -0.20
N GLY A 96 -14.31 9.17 1.12
CA GLY A 96 -15.57 9.05 1.81
C GLY A 96 -15.89 10.29 2.66
N GLN A 97 -16.91 10.17 3.51
CA GLN A 97 -17.36 11.26 4.38
C GLN A 97 -16.26 11.71 5.35
N TYR A 98 -16.26 13.01 5.68
CA TYR A 98 -15.30 13.61 6.64
C TYR A 98 -13.82 13.42 6.25
N GLY A 99 -13.53 13.25 4.95
CA GLY A 99 -12.17 13.05 4.45
C GLY A 99 -11.58 11.67 4.76
N ILE A 100 -12.39 10.73 5.26
CA ILE A 100 -11.96 9.35 5.46
C ILE A 100 -11.76 8.72 4.09
N LEU A 101 -10.61 8.08 3.89
CA LEU A 101 -10.31 7.30 2.70
C LEU A 101 -10.38 5.81 3.05
N THR A 102 -10.94 5.01 2.15
CA THR A 102 -10.94 3.54 2.26
C THR A 102 -10.55 2.92 0.92
N GLY A 103 -10.03 1.70 0.94
CA GLY A 103 -9.78 0.97 -0.29
C GLY A 103 -8.92 -0.26 -0.09
N VAL A 104 -8.11 -0.58 -1.09
CA VAL A 104 -7.33 -1.83 -1.13
C VAL A 104 -5.90 -1.58 -1.58
N PHE A 105 -4.98 -2.32 -0.96
CA PHE A 105 -3.62 -2.55 -1.44
C PHE A 105 -3.57 -3.96 -2.01
N HIS A 106 -3.62 -4.05 -3.35
CA HIS A 106 -3.50 -5.29 -4.10
C HIS A 106 -2.04 -5.49 -4.49
N THR A 107 -1.53 -6.72 -4.37
CA THR A 107 -0.18 -7.08 -4.79
C THR A 107 -0.19 -8.43 -5.49
N ASP A 108 0.38 -8.47 -6.69
CA ASP A 108 0.75 -9.69 -7.40
C ASP A 108 2.24 -9.98 -7.20
N ILE A 109 2.56 -11.16 -6.68
CA ILE A 109 3.92 -11.64 -6.43
C ILE A 109 4.25 -12.67 -7.52
N ALA A 110 5.24 -12.36 -8.35
CA ALA A 110 5.48 -13.05 -9.62
C ALA A 110 6.09 -14.45 -9.44
N SER A 111 6.88 -14.66 -8.39
CA SER A 111 7.71 -15.86 -8.20
C SER A 111 7.99 -16.15 -6.74
N GLY A 112 8.74 -17.22 -6.48
CA GLY A 112 9.20 -17.59 -5.14
C GLY A 112 8.11 -18.25 -4.30
N THR A 113 8.41 -18.46 -3.02
CA THR A 113 7.51 -19.16 -2.09
C THR A 113 6.20 -18.40 -1.86
N CYS A 114 6.25 -17.07 -1.88
CA CYS A 114 5.06 -16.21 -1.77
C CYS A 114 4.34 -15.96 -3.10
N LYS A 115 4.65 -16.65 -4.20
CA LYS A 115 3.94 -16.47 -5.47
C LYS A 115 2.41 -16.54 -5.29
N GLY A 116 1.70 -15.63 -5.95
CA GLY A 116 0.25 -15.47 -5.82
C GLY A 116 -0.09 -14.00 -5.57
N ASN A 117 -1.27 -13.74 -5.05
CA ASN A 117 -1.71 -12.38 -4.73
C ASN A 117 -1.97 -12.18 -3.23
N VAL A 118 -1.88 -10.93 -2.79
CA VAL A 118 -2.28 -10.45 -1.47
C VAL A 118 -3.12 -9.19 -1.63
N ASP A 119 -4.30 -9.18 -1.03
CA ASP A 119 -5.18 -8.02 -0.90
C ASP A 119 -5.24 -7.59 0.56
N MET A 120 -4.96 -6.32 0.83
CA MET A 120 -5.03 -5.74 2.16
C MET A 120 -5.97 -4.53 2.18
N PRO A 121 -7.00 -4.51 3.04
CA PRO A 121 -7.81 -3.31 3.22
C PRO A 121 -6.96 -2.16 3.73
N VAL A 122 -7.09 -0.99 3.12
CA VAL A 122 -6.41 0.23 3.55
C VAL A 122 -7.43 1.28 3.97
N SER A 123 -7.05 2.11 4.94
CA SER A 123 -7.82 3.30 5.31
C SER A 123 -6.91 4.46 5.69
N ALA A 124 -7.39 5.68 5.48
CA ALA A 124 -6.78 6.88 5.98
C ALA A 124 -7.85 7.79 6.58
N LYS A 125 -7.47 8.56 7.59
CA LYS A 125 -8.29 9.64 8.11
C LYS A 125 -7.41 10.85 8.35
N PRO A 126 -7.92 12.07 8.16
CA PRO A 126 -7.21 13.27 8.54
C PRO A 126 -6.87 13.23 10.03
N ILE A 127 -5.69 13.73 10.38
CA ILE A 127 -5.36 14.04 11.77
C ILE A 127 -5.98 15.42 12.00
N VAL A 128 -7.09 15.45 12.73
CA VAL A 128 -7.68 16.72 13.17
C VAL A 128 -6.79 17.23 14.30
N GLY A 129 -6.22 18.43 14.11
CA GLY A 129 -5.54 19.19 15.16
C GLY A 129 -6.54 19.92 16.04
#